data_AF-A0A3B9MSU6-F1
#
_entry.id   AF-A0A3B9MSU6-F1
#
_cell.length_a   1.000
_cell.length_b   1.000
_cell.length_c   1.000
_cell.angle_alpha   90.00
_cell.angle_beta   90.00
_cell.angle_gamma   90.00
#
_symmetry.space_group_name_H-M   'P 1'
#
loop_
_entity.id
_entity.type
_entity.pdbx_description
1 polymer ?
#
loop_
_entity_poly.entity_id
_entity_poly.type
_entity_poly.pdbx_seq_one_letter_code
_entity_poly.pdbx_strand_id
1 'polypeptide(L)'
;MIKITNLKCPIDHDDELIKRLVGKKLGIDISAITGFKIIKRSLDARKKPELIYILSLEVSLDRISFDKLRNRIKKGKIKDVSLSKKENNRRPFEINHEKPILKGAPKPVIVGFGPAGIFAALTLSRMGLRPVIFERGSEVKNRQKKCDIFFE
;
A
#
# COMPACT_ATOMS: atom_id res chain seq x y z
N MET A 1 5.40 16.46 -1.20
CA MET A 1 4.31 15.69 -0.58
C MET A 1 4.57 15.53 0.92
N ILE A 2 3.51 15.53 1.70
CA ILE A 2 3.53 15.42 3.17
C ILE A 2 2.72 14.19 3.55
N LYS A 3 3.20 13.40 4.50
CA LYS A 3 2.48 12.26 5.04
C LYS A 3 1.80 12.66 6.35
N ILE A 4 0.50 12.44 6.42
CA ILE A 4 -0.31 12.65 7.63
C ILE A 4 -0.79 11.28 8.10
N THR A 5 -0.53 10.93 9.36
CA THR A 5 -1.07 9.73 9.99
C THR A 5 -2.18 10.11 10.98
N ASN A 6 -2.98 9.10 11.36
CA ASN A 6 -3.99 9.23 12.40
C ASN A 6 -4.99 10.39 12.18
N LEU A 7 -5.36 10.67 10.93
CA LEU A 7 -6.40 11.65 10.65
C LEU A 7 -7.77 11.01 10.89
N LYS A 8 -8.48 11.47 11.92
CA LYS A 8 -9.84 11.02 12.21
C LYS A 8 -10.83 11.64 11.23
N CYS A 9 -11.68 10.82 10.66
CA CYS A 9 -12.68 11.23 9.68
C CYS A 9 -13.99 10.45 9.92
N PRO A 10 -15.16 11.09 9.82
CA PRO A 10 -16.45 10.39 9.83
C PRO A 10 -16.53 9.30 8.74
N ILE A 11 -17.43 8.34 8.87
CA ILE A 11 -17.60 7.29 7.85
C ILE A 11 -18.11 7.89 6.53
N ASP A 12 -19.11 8.75 6.63
CA ASP A 12 -19.82 9.37 5.50
C ASP A 12 -19.11 10.65 5.00
N HIS A 13 -17.78 10.59 4.90
CA HIS A 13 -16.99 11.72 4.46
C HIS A 13 -16.96 11.83 2.94
N ASP A 14 -16.89 13.08 2.47
CA ASP A 14 -16.50 13.41 1.11
C ASP A 14 -15.01 13.87 1.07
N ASP A 15 -14.50 14.02 -0.14
CA ASP A 15 -13.13 14.48 -0.37
C ASP A 15 -12.92 15.92 0.13
N GLU A 16 -13.98 16.74 0.15
CA GLU A 16 -13.91 18.12 0.62
C GLU A 16 -13.69 18.19 2.14
N LEU A 17 -14.40 17.35 2.90
CA LEU A 17 -14.22 17.22 4.34
C LEU A 17 -12.80 16.76 4.68
N ILE A 18 -12.24 15.81 3.92
CA ILE A 18 -10.84 15.40 4.09
C ILE A 18 -9.92 16.62 3.90
N LYS A 19 -10.09 17.39 2.82
CA LYS A 19 -9.26 18.58 2.57
C LYS A 19 -9.39 19.62 3.69
N ARG A 20 -10.61 19.86 4.19
CA ARG A 20 -10.86 20.74 5.35
C ARG A 20 -10.12 20.27 6.60
N LEU A 21 -10.20 18.98 6.92
CA LEU A 21 -9.51 18.38 8.08
C LEU A 21 -7.98 18.46 7.93
N VAL A 22 -7.46 18.26 6.73
CA VAL A 22 -6.03 18.43 6.41
C VAL A 22 -5.59 19.88 6.56
N GLY A 23 -6.35 20.83 5.98
CA GLY A 23 -6.09 22.26 6.10
C GLY A 23 -6.05 22.71 7.55
N LYS A 24 -7.03 22.28 8.36
CA LYS A 24 -7.08 22.54 9.81
C LYS A 24 -5.87 21.94 10.55
N LYS A 25 -5.47 20.71 10.21
CA LYS A 25 -4.33 20.03 10.87
C LYS A 25 -2.98 20.67 10.52
N LEU A 26 -2.82 21.14 9.28
CA LEU A 26 -1.58 21.77 8.80
C LEU A 26 -1.54 23.29 9.06
N GLY A 27 -2.69 23.91 9.32
CA GLY A 27 -2.82 25.37 9.45
C GLY A 27 -2.61 26.09 8.13
N ILE A 28 -3.19 25.56 7.05
CA ILE A 28 -3.11 26.11 5.69
C ILE A 28 -4.51 26.20 5.08
N ASP A 29 -4.63 27.03 4.05
CA ASP A 29 -5.86 27.14 3.27
C ASP A 29 -6.13 25.88 2.44
N ILE A 30 -7.41 25.59 2.20
CA ILE A 30 -7.85 24.42 1.40
C ILE A 30 -7.34 24.50 -0.04
N SER A 31 -7.26 25.72 -0.61
CA SER A 31 -6.76 25.97 -1.97
C SER A 31 -5.29 25.57 -2.14
N ALA A 32 -4.51 25.56 -1.05
CA ALA A 32 -3.12 25.11 -1.08
C ALA A 32 -2.98 23.58 -1.27
N ILE A 33 -4.06 22.81 -1.11
CA ILE A 33 -4.07 21.35 -1.23
C ILE A 33 -4.37 20.98 -2.68
N THR A 34 -3.32 20.64 -3.44
CA THR A 34 -3.41 20.26 -4.86
C THR A 34 -3.92 18.83 -5.07
N GLY A 35 -3.85 17.97 -4.04
CA GLY A 35 -4.41 16.63 -4.07
C GLY A 35 -4.03 15.81 -2.84
N PHE A 36 -4.62 14.63 -2.70
CA PHE A 36 -4.24 13.67 -1.68
C PHE A 36 -4.45 12.23 -2.14
N LYS A 37 -3.80 11.29 -1.47
CA LYS A 37 -3.96 9.85 -1.66
C LYS A 37 -4.12 9.17 -0.30
N ILE A 38 -5.13 8.32 -0.17
CA ILE A 38 -5.30 7.48 1.02
C ILE A 38 -4.29 6.31 0.95
N ILE A 39 -3.33 6.29 1.86
CA ILE A 39 -2.33 5.23 1.99
C ILE A 39 -2.90 4.06 2.80
N LYS A 40 -3.61 4.38 3.88
CA LYS A 40 -4.23 3.40 4.78
C LYS A 40 -5.53 3.96 5.31
N ARG A 41 -6.55 3.10 5.41
CA ARG A 41 -7.83 3.37 6.07
C ARG A 41 -8.08 2.30 7.12
N SER A 42 -8.29 2.70 8.36
CA SER A 42 -8.64 1.80 9.47
C SER A 42 -9.94 2.26 10.09
N LEU A 43 -10.83 1.34 10.48
CA LEU A 43 -12.08 1.66 11.16
C LEU A 43 -11.89 1.54 12.68
N ASP A 44 -12.18 2.60 13.42
CA ASP A 44 -12.30 2.57 14.88
C ASP A 44 -13.77 2.42 15.24
N ALA A 45 -14.13 1.24 15.75
CA ALA A 45 -15.49 0.86 16.10
C ALA A 45 -15.67 0.61 17.61
N ARG A 46 -14.73 1.07 18.44
CA ARG A 46 -14.69 0.77 19.88
C ARG A 46 -15.78 1.47 20.68
N LYS A 47 -16.24 2.64 20.24
CA LYS A 47 -17.32 3.40 20.89
C LYS A 47 -18.57 3.38 20.01
N LYS A 48 -19.48 2.44 20.23
CA LYS A 48 -20.76 2.42 19.51
C LYS A 48 -21.68 3.53 20.05
N PRO A 49 -22.46 4.23 19.20
CA PRO A 49 -22.61 4.07 17.75
C PRO A 49 -21.56 4.84 16.90
N GLU A 50 -20.66 5.60 17.52
CA GLU A 50 -19.65 6.42 16.85
C GLU A 50 -18.55 5.60 16.16
N LEU A 51 -18.73 5.34 14.87
CA LEU A 51 -17.70 4.73 14.03
C LEU A 51 -16.87 5.83 13.36
N ILE A 52 -15.54 5.72 13.44
CA ILE A 52 -14.62 6.73 12.91
C ILE A 52 -13.57 6.06 12.04
N TYR A 53 -13.31 6.59 10.84
CA TYR A 53 -12.12 6.21 10.08
C TYR A 53 -10.87 6.91 10.59
N ILE A 54 -9.81 6.13 10.74
CA ILE A 54 -8.45 6.61 10.96
C ILE A 54 -7.69 6.47 9.64
N LEU A 55 -7.45 7.61 9.01
CA LEU A 55 -6.80 7.71 7.70
C LEU A 55 -5.31 8.04 7.85
N SER A 56 -4.50 7.42 6.99
CA SER A 56 -3.14 7.86 6.68
C SER A 56 -3.12 8.35 5.24
N LEU A 57 -2.73 9.61 5.05
CA LEU A 57 -2.79 10.31 3.77
C LEU A 57 -1.40 10.73 3.30
N GLU A 58 -1.19 10.69 2.00
CA GLU A 58 -0.16 11.46 1.32
C GLU A 58 -0.81 12.69 0.70
N VAL A 59 -0.36 13.88 1.07
CA VAL A 59 -0.95 15.16 0.66
C VAL A 59 0.04 15.91 -0.23
N SER A 60 -0.45 16.34 -1.38
CA SER A 60 0.21 17.25 -2.31
C SER A 60 -0.23 18.68 -2.00
N LEU A 61 0.75 19.56 -1.86
CA LEU A 61 0.53 20.98 -1.59
C LEU A 61 1.17 21.82 -2.70
N ASP A 62 0.74 23.06 -2.81
CA ASP A 62 1.47 24.09 -3.54
C ASP A 62 2.88 24.29 -2.97
N ARG A 63 3.76 24.87 -3.79
CA ARG A 63 5.18 25.05 -3.42
C ARG A 63 5.33 25.97 -2.21
N ILE A 64 4.53 27.04 -2.16
CA ILE A 64 4.61 28.08 -1.14
C ILE A 64 4.27 27.51 0.24
N SER A 65 3.15 26.79 0.38
CA SER A 65 2.75 26.22 1.66
C SER A 65 3.64 25.06 2.07
N PHE A 66 4.13 24.27 1.10
CA PHE A 66 5.10 23.22 1.38
C PHE A 66 6.38 23.77 2.01
N ASP A 67 6.97 24.82 1.44
CA ASP A 67 8.22 25.40 1.95
C ASP A 67 8.04 26.03 3.35
N LYS A 68 6.90 26.69 3.60
CA LYS A 68 6.54 27.22 4.93
C LYS A 68 6.45 26.12 6.00
N LEU A 69 5.86 24.97 5.66
CA LEU A 69 5.65 23.87 6.60
C LEU A 69 6.87 22.97 6.77
N ARG A 70 7.76 22.90 5.77
CA ARG A 70 8.90 21.97 5.72
C ARG A 70 9.74 22.00 6.99
N ASN A 71 10.11 23.19 7.47
CA ASN A 71 10.94 23.34 8.65
C ASN A 71 10.20 22.98 9.95
N ARG A 72 8.91 23.29 10.06
CA ARG A 72 8.06 22.93 11.21
C ARG A 72 7.91 21.41 11.32
N ILE A 73 7.70 20.75 10.19
CA ILE A 73 7.56 19.29 10.10
C ILE A 73 8.87 18.59 10.46
N LYS A 74 10.02 19.04 9.91
CA LYS A 74 11.34 18.48 10.25
C LYS A 74 11.66 18.59 11.74
N LYS A 75 11.24 19.68 12.39
CA LYS A 75 11.42 19.90 13.83
C LYS A 75 10.37 19.16 14.68
N GLY A 76 9.50 18.33 14.09
CA GLY A 76 8.48 17.57 14.82
C GLY A 76 7.39 18.42 15.47
N LYS A 77 7.23 19.69 15.07
CA LYS A 77 6.28 20.62 15.71
C LYS A 77 4.81 20.32 15.38
N ILE A 78 4.55 19.48 14.38
CA ILE A 78 3.20 19.10 13.96
C ILE A 78 3.05 17.60 14.19
N LYS A 79 2.18 17.23 15.14
CA LYS A 79 1.95 15.84 15.52
C LYS A 79 1.35 15.04 14.36
N ASP A 80 1.81 13.79 14.22
CA ASP A 80 1.37 12.84 13.18
C ASP A 80 1.59 13.34 11.74
N VAL A 81 2.53 14.26 11.54
CA VAL A 81 2.88 14.78 10.22
C VAL A 81 4.37 14.60 9.98
N SER A 82 4.72 14.02 8.84
CA SER A 82 6.10 13.85 8.41
C SER A 82 6.26 14.25 6.94
N LEU A 83 7.47 14.64 6.55
CA LEU A 83 7.76 14.79 5.12
C LEU A 83 7.60 13.43 4.48
N SER A 84 6.86 13.36 3.37
CA SER A 84 6.81 12.11 2.62
C SER A 84 8.23 11.86 2.13
N LYS A 85 8.86 10.82 2.67
CA LYS A 85 10.01 10.24 1.97
C LYS A 85 9.40 9.83 0.63
N LYS A 86 9.99 10.25 -0.49
CA LYS A 86 9.94 9.38 -1.66
C LYS A 86 10.59 8.10 -1.17
N GLU A 87 9.82 7.22 -0.53
CA GLU A 87 10.03 5.81 -0.70
C GLU A 87 10.13 5.74 -2.20
N ASN A 88 11.35 5.50 -2.69
CA ASN A 88 11.47 5.10 -4.07
C ASN A 88 10.37 4.05 -4.19
N ASN A 89 9.40 4.29 -5.07
CA ASN A 89 8.56 3.23 -5.60
C ASN A 89 9.48 2.27 -6.38
N ARG A 90 10.65 1.88 -5.83
CA ARG A 90 11.10 0.52 -5.90
C ARG A 90 9.85 -0.24 -5.52
N ARG A 91 9.15 -0.69 -6.56
CA ARG A 91 8.22 -1.80 -6.45
C ARG A 91 8.96 -2.75 -5.50
N PRO A 92 8.30 -3.36 -4.50
CA PRO A 92 8.96 -4.34 -3.64
C PRO A 92 9.70 -5.45 -4.43
N PHE A 93 9.49 -5.49 -5.75
CA PHE A 93 10.03 -6.39 -6.75
C PHE A 93 10.94 -5.73 -7.82
N GLU A 94 11.33 -4.46 -7.72
CA GLU A 94 12.50 -3.94 -8.46
C GLU A 94 13.75 -4.47 -7.78
N ILE A 95 13.94 -5.77 -7.92
CA ILE A 95 15.16 -6.39 -7.51
C ILE A 95 16.11 -6.23 -8.69
N ASN A 96 17.09 -5.34 -8.54
CA ASN A 96 18.25 -5.25 -9.42
C ASN A 96 19.06 -6.55 -9.26
N HIS A 97 18.56 -7.64 -9.80
CA HIS A 97 19.36 -8.83 -9.97
C HIS A 97 20.11 -8.65 -11.28
N GLU A 98 21.43 -8.52 -11.19
CA GLU A 98 22.27 -9.17 -12.20
C GLU A 98 21.71 -10.59 -12.35
N LYS A 99 21.22 -10.94 -13.54
CA LYS A 99 20.59 -12.24 -13.79
C LYS A 99 21.54 -13.30 -13.25
N PRO A 100 21.16 -14.11 -12.25
CA PRO A 100 22.07 -15.11 -11.72
C PRO A 100 22.43 -16.02 -12.88
N ILE A 101 23.71 -16.04 -13.24
CA ILE A 101 24.22 -16.97 -14.26
C ILE A 101 24.29 -18.33 -13.57
N LEU A 102 23.17 -19.05 -13.54
CA LEU A 102 23.12 -20.44 -13.12
C LEU A 102 23.70 -21.33 -14.23
N LYS A 103 25.02 -21.26 -14.46
CA LYS A 103 25.69 -22.21 -15.35
C LYS A 103 25.70 -23.58 -14.66
N GLY A 104 24.92 -24.52 -15.20
CA GLY A 104 24.92 -25.93 -14.77
C GLY A 104 24.08 -26.27 -13.54
N ALA A 105 23.38 -25.30 -12.92
CA ALA A 105 22.51 -25.60 -11.79
C ALA A 105 21.12 -26.09 -12.25
N PRO A 106 20.48 -27.03 -11.53
CA PRO A 106 19.12 -27.46 -11.83
C PRO A 106 18.12 -26.31 -11.67
N LYS A 107 17.02 -26.37 -12.41
CA LYS A 107 15.92 -25.39 -12.27
C LYS A 107 15.33 -25.48 -10.87
N PRO A 108 15.00 -24.34 -10.22
CA PRO A 108 14.28 -24.37 -8.96
C PRO A 108 12.96 -25.12 -9.10
N VAL A 109 12.62 -25.94 -8.10
CA VAL A 109 11.35 -26.65 -8.03
C VAL A 109 10.51 -26.06 -6.91
N ILE A 110 9.24 -25.82 -7.19
CA ILE A 110 8.25 -25.30 -6.23
C ILE A 110 7.14 -26.35 -6.13
N VAL A 111 6.88 -26.82 -4.92
CA VAL A 111 5.78 -27.75 -4.63
C VAL A 111 4.66 -26.98 -3.93
N GLY A 112 3.51 -26.93 -4.58
CA GLY A 112 2.34 -26.12 -4.21
C GLY A 112 2.27 -24.80 -4.98
N PHE A 113 1.08 -24.47 -5.46
CA PHE A 113 0.74 -23.23 -6.16
C PHE A 113 -0.33 -22.41 -5.42
N GLY A 114 -0.24 -22.44 -4.08
CA GLY A 114 -0.92 -21.48 -3.21
C GLY A 114 -0.20 -20.12 -3.17
N PRO A 115 -0.57 -19.21 -2.25
CA PRO A 115 0.00 -17.87 -2.18
C PRO A 115 1.54 -17.85 -2.10
N ALA A 116 2.13 -18.67 -1.21
CA ALA A 116 3.59 -18.74 -1.10
C ALA A 116 4.25 -19.23 -2.41
N GLY A 117 3.70 -20.29 -3.01
CA GLY A 117 4.23 -20.88 -4.24
C GLY A 117 4.16 -19.95 -5.45
N ILE A 118 3.04 -19.24 -5.62
CA ILE A 118 2.89 -18.29 -6.74
C ILE A 118 3.82 -17.08 -6.61
N PHE A 119 4.03 -16.56 -5.39
CA PHE A 119 4.98 -15.46 -5.18
C PHE A 119 6.43 -15.91 -5.38
N ALA A 120 6.79 -17.11 -4.94
CA ALA A 120 8.11 -17.70 -5.21
C ALA A 120 8.33 -17.88 -6.72
N ALA A 121 7.35 -18.45 -7.43
CA ALA A 121 7.40 -18.67 -8.87
C ALA A 121 7.55 -17.36 -9.64
N LEU A 122 6.75 -16.34 -9.30
CA LEU A 122 6.82 -15.02 -9.92
C LEU A 122 8.21 -14.39 -9.73
N THR A 123 8.74 -14.47 -8.51
CA THR A 123 10.04 -13.88 -8.17
C THR A 123 11.17 -14.56 -8.94
N LEU A 124 11.26 -15.89 -8.87
CA LEU A 124 12.26 -16.68 -9.57
C LEU A 124 12.14 -16.56 -11.11
N SER A 125 10.91 -16.45 -11.63
CA SER A 125 10.67 -16.23 -13.06
C SER A 125 11.16 -14.86 -13.51
N ARG A 126 10.92 -13.80 -12.74
CA ARG A 126 11.45 -12.44 -13.00
C ARG A 126 12.98 -12.39 -12.96
N MET A 127 13.60 -13.25 -12.18
CA MET A 127 15.06 -13.44 -12.14
C MET A 127 15.61 -14.26 -13.32
N GLY A 128 14.75 -14.79 -14.19
CA GLY A 128 15.16 -15.64 -15.32
C GLY A 128 15.49 -17.08 -14.96
N LEU A 129 15.16 -17.53 -13.74
CA LEU A 129 15.56 -18.84 -13.22
C LEU A 129 14.64 -20.00 -13.67
N ARG A 130 13.53 -19.69 -14.36
CA ARG A 130 12.62 -20.67 -14.99
C ARG A 130 12.19 -21.80 -14.02
N PRO A 131 11.56 -21.47 -12.87
CA PRO A 131 11.16 -22.47 -11.89
C PRO A 131 10.12 -23.45 -12.48
N VAL A 132 10.14 -24.69 -12.00
CA VAL A 132 9.13 -25.71 -12.29
C VAL A 132 8.19 -25.83 -11.09
N ILE A 133 6.88 -25.90 -11.34
CA ILE A 133 5.86 -25.91 -10.29
C ILE A 133 5.09 -27.23 -10.35
N PHE A 134 4.96 -27.89 -9.20
CA PHE A 134 4.08 -29.03 -9.01
C PHE A 134 2.92 -28.65 -8.09
N GLU A 135 1.69 -28.74 -8.57
CA GLU A 135 0.47 -28.56 -7.77
C GLU A 135 -0.36 -29.83 -7.85
N ARG A 136 -0.80 -30.34 -6.69
CA ARG A 136 -1.62 -31.55 -6.59
C ARG A 136 -3.08 -31.28 -6.93
N GLY A 137 -3.55 -30.06 -6.68
CA GLY A 137 -4.91 -29.62 -6.95
C GLY A 137 -5.17 -29.40 -8.44
N SER A 138 -6.46 -29.37 -8.80
CA SER A 138 -6.88 -29.03 -10.16
C SER A 138 -6.78 -27.53 -10.44
N GLU A 139 -6.80 -27.16 -11.72
CA GLU A 139 -7.01 -25.78 -12.18
C GLU A 139 -8.19 -25.13 -11.44
N VAL A 140 -8.10 -23.84 -11.12
CA VAL A 140 -9.07 -23.10 -10.30
C VAL A 140 -10.52 -23.30 -10.77
N LYS A 141 -10.78 -23.28 -12.08
CA LYS A 141 -12.12 -23.47 -12.65
C LYS A 141 -12.68 -24.86 -12.33
N ASN A 142 -11.84 -25.90 -12.46
CA ASN A 142 -12.22 -27.28 -12.16
C ASN A 142 -12.31 -27.52 -10.65
N ARG A 143 -11.45 -26.86 -9.85
CA ARG A 143 -11.50 -26.92 -8.39
C ARG A 143 -12.80 -26.34 -7.86
N GLN A 144 -13.24 -25.20 -8.40
CA GLN A 144 -14.50 -24.57 -8.01
C GLN A 144 -15.67 -25.53 -8.22
N LYS A 145 -15.82 -26.09 -9.43
CA LYS A 145 -16.86 -27.09 -9.72
C LYS A 145 -16.85 -28.28 -8.77
N LYS A 146 -15.66 -28.82 -8.48
CA LYS A 146 -15.51 -29.94 -7.52
C LYS A 146 -15.93 -29.55 -6.10
N CYS A 147 -15.61 -28.34 -5.67
CA CYS A 147 -16.05 -27.82 -4.37
C CYS A 147 -17.56 -27.62 -4.33
N ASP A 148 -18.15 -27.05 -5.38
CA ASP A 148 -19.60 -26.81 -5.45
C ASP A 148 -20.35 -28.15 -5.34
N ILE A 149 -19.96 -29.16 -6.12
CA ILE A 149 -20.54 -30.53 -6.05
C ILE A 149 -20.35 -31.18 -4.66
N PHE A 150 -19.26 -30.90 -3.97
CA PHE A 150 -19.00 -31.48 -2.65
C PHE A 150 -19.89 -30.89 -1.54
N PHE A 151 -20.32 -29.63 -1.70
CA PHE A 151 -21.12 -28.92 -0.71
C PHE A 151 -22.62 -28.87 -1.06
N GLU A 152 -23.04 -29.42 -2.20
CA GLU A 152 -24.43 -29.80 -2.49
C GLU A 152 -24.84 -31.06 -1.71
#